data_AF-A0A7V1BE29-F1
#
_entry.id   AF-A0A7V1BE29-F1
#
_cell.length_a   1.000
_cell.length_b   1.000
_cell.length_c   1.000
_cell.angle_alpha   90.00
_cell.angle_beta   90.00
_cell.angle_gamma   90.00
#
_symmetry.space_group_name_H-M   'P 1'
#
loop_
_entity.id
_entity.type
_entity.pdbx_description
1 polymer ?
#
loop_
_entity_poly.entity_id
_entity_poly.type
_entity_poly.pdbx_seq_one_letter_code
_entity_poly.pdbx_strand_id
1 'polypeptide(L)'
;MELTGGYGDPEDDIIAPFKDTFRASGGEVEGDRIANLVIGMSDNVAQDNNFDFSAIDDSGLVGAVIFKRMNYAEDERRIFILSPAGLVG
;
A
#
# COMPACT_ATOMS: atom_id res chain seq x y z
N MET A 1 -18.17 7.02 0.41
CA MET A 1 -16.87 6.44 0.07
C MET A 1 -16.23 7.33 -0.98
N GLU A 2 -15.18 8.03 -0.58
CA GLU A 2 -14.37 8.88 -1.45
C GLU A 2 -13.05 8.16 -1.71
N LEU A 3 -12.58 8.16 -2.96
CA LEU A 3 -11.27 7.63 -3.34
C LEU A 3 -10.36 8.82 -3.60
N THR A 4 -9.46 9.10 -2.66
CA THR A 4 -8.47 10.16 -2.80
C THR A 4 -7.16 9.56 -3.30
N GLY A 5 -6.64 10.10 -4.41
CA GLY A 5 -5.30 9.80 -4.92
C GLY A 5 -4.43 11.05 -4.82
N GLY A 6 -3.26 10.93 -4.20
CA GLY A 6 -2.35 12.05 -4.04
C GLY A 6 -1.29 11.81 -2.96
N TYR A 7 -0.11 12.39 -3.16
CA TYR A 7 1.05 12.28 -2.28
C TYR A 7 0.96 13.33 -1.17
N GLY A 8 1.03 12.88 0.09
CA GLY A 8 1.13 13.74 1.26
C GLY A 8 0.86 12.92 2.52
N ASP A 9 1.86 12.84 3.41
CA ASP A 9 1.90 12.01 4.62
C ASP A 9 0.55 11.87 5.34
N PRO A 10 0.18 10.63 5.71
CA PRO A 10 0.87 9.94 6.79
C PRO A 10 1.31 8.52 6.37
N GLU A 11 2.62 8.31 6.17
CA GLU A 11 3.20 6.97 5.99
C GLU A 11 2.69 5.95 7.03
N ASP A 12 2.52 6.37 8.28
CA ASP A 12 1.99 5.52 9.36
C ASP A 12 0.52 5.10 9.16
N ASP A 13 -0.33 5.99 8.62
CA ASP A 13 -1.77 5.71 8.46
C ASP A 13 -2.01 4.72 7.33
N ILE A 14 -1.16 4.70 6.30
CA ILE A 14 -1.28 3.75 5.18
C ILE A 14 -0.71 2.37 5.55
N ILE A 15 0.36 2.31 6.34
CA ILE A 15 1.00 1.04 6.73
C ILE A 15 0.10 0.23 7.67
N ALA A 16 -0.57 0.88 8.62
CA ALA A 16 -1.37 0.21 9.65
C ALA A 16 -2.46 -0.72 9.09
N PRO A 17 -3.30 -0.33 8.12
CA PRO A 17 -4.27 -1.22 7.47
C PRO A 17 -3.66 -2.49 6.91
N PHE A 18 -2.48 -2.42 6.28
CA PHE A 18 -1.81 -3.61 5.75
C PHE A 18 -1.30 -4.50 6.88
N LYS A 19 -0.69 -3.93 7.91
CA LYS A 19 -0.24 -4.71 9.07
C LYS A 19 -1.42 -5.43 9.73
N ASP A 20 -2.50 -4.70 10.00
CA ASP A 20 -3.65 -5.22 10.75
C ASP A 20 -4.43 -6.27 9.96
N THR A 21 -4.66 -6.04 8.67
CA THR A 21 -5.33 -7.02 7.79
C THR A 21 -4.58 -8.35 7.77
N PHE A 22 -3.27 -8.29 7.55
CA PHE A 22 -2.45 -9.51 7.40
C PHE A 22 -2.09 -10.15 8.74
N ARG A 23 -2.05 -9.38 9.84
CA ARG A 23 -2.03 -9.90 11.21
C ARG A 23 -3.29 -10.69 11.50
N ALA A 24 -4.47 -10.19 11.13
CA ALA A 24 -5.74 -10.86 11.38
C ALA A 24 -5.83 -12.22 10.64
N SER A 25 -5.28 -12.31 9.42
CA SER A 25 -5.30 -13.57 8.65
C SER A 25 -4.13 -14.52 8.95
N GLY A 26 -2.95 -13.98 9.27
CA GLY A 26 -1.68 -14.74 9.29
C GLY A 26 -0.86 -14.62 10.58
N GLY A 27 -1.33 -13.86 11.57
CA GLY A 27 -0.64 -13.61 12.83
C GLY A 27 0.45 -12.54 12.73
N GLU A 28 1.09 -12.23 13.86
CA GLU A 28 2.00 -11.08 14.00
C GLU A 28 3.13 -11.04 12.98
N VAL A 29 3.75 -12.20 12.76
CA VAL A 29 4.89 -12.34 11.85
C VAL A 29 4.49 -11.99 10.41
N GLU A 30 3.28 -12.37 10.00
CA GLU A 30 2.80 -12.08 8.64
C GLU A 30 2.41 -10.61 8.50
N GLY A 31 1.75 -10.03 9.51
CA GLY A 31 1.48 -8.59 9.55
C GLY A 31 2.76 -7.74 9.44
N ASP A 32 3.79 -8.07 10.23
CA ASP A 32 5.08 -7.37 10.19
C ASP A 32 5.81 -7.56 8.85
N ARG A 33 5.72 -8.73 8.22
CA ARG A 33 6.31 -8.98 6.89
C ARG A 33 5.69 -8.08 5.83
N ILE A 34 4.37 -7.97 5.81
CA ILE A 34 3.67 -7.16 4.83
C ILE A 34 3.89 -5.67 5.10
N ALA A 35 3.89 -5.24 6.36
CA ALA A 35 4.24 -3.86 6.71
C ALA A 35 5.62 -3.45 6.18
N ASN A 36 6.65 -4.29 6.40
CA ASN A 36 8.00 -4.04 5.89
C ASN A 36 8.08 -4.06 4.36
N LEU A 37 7.26 -4.88 3.69
CA LEU A 37 7.15 -4.88 2.24
C LEU A 37 6.60 -3.55 1.73
N VAL A 38 5.55 -3.02 2.35
CA VAL A 38 4.93 -1.73 2.00
C VAL A 38 5.92 -0.57 2.20
N ILE A 39 6.64 -0.54 3.32
CA ILE A 39 7.71 0.44 3.57
C ILE A 39 8.76 0.34 2.45
N GLY A 40 9.27 -0.86 2.17
CA GLY A 40 10.28 -1.05 1.12
C GLY A 40 9.77 -0.74 -0.30
N MET A 41 8.47 -0.84 -0.55
CA MET A 41 7.85 -0.40 -1.79
C MET A 41 7.79 1.12 -1.91
N SER A 42 7.67 1.83 -0.79
CA SER A 42 7.59 3.30 -0.72
C SER A 42 8.98 3.96 -0.80
N ASP A 43 9.99 3.38 -0.16
CA ASP A 43 11.36 3.94 -0.10
C ASP A 43 12.14 3.89 -1.43
N ASN A 44 11.75 3.04 -2.38
CA ASN A 44 12.60 2.63 -3.51
C ASN A 44 12.16 3.14 -4.90
N VAL A 45 11.44 4.26 -5.01
CA VAL A 45 10.94 4.72 -6.32
C VAL A 45 11.11 6.22 -6.50
N ALA A 46 11.49 6.63 -7.71
CA ALA A 46 11.17 7.97 -8.18
C ALA A 46 9.64 8.18 -8.02
N GLN A 47 9.25 9.19 -7.24
CA GLN A 47 7.87 9.44 -6.79
C GLN A 47 6.82 9.37 -7.91
N ASP A 48 7.24 9.59 -9.16
CA ASP A 48 6.49 9.62 -10.40
C ASP A 48 5.76 8.29 -10.77
N ASN A 49 6.00 7.18 -10.06
CA ASN A 49 5.49 5.85 -10.42
C ASN A 49 4.86 5.05 -9.26
N ASN A 50 4.64 5.67 -8.10
CA ASN A 50 3.93 5.09 -6.97
C ASN A 50 2.61 5.82 -6.75
N PHE A 51 1.49 5.10 -6.77
CA PHE A 51 0.17 5.65 -6.53
C PHE A 51 -0.50 4.88 -5.40
N ASP A 52 -0.76 5.56 -4.30
CA ASP A 52 -1.48 4.98 -3.17
C ASP A 52 -2.94 5.42 -3.27
N PHE A 53 -3.84 4.45 -3.17
CA PHE A 53 -5.27 4.67 -3.17
C PHE A 53 -5.84 4.30 -1.82
N SER A 54 -6.44 5.28 -1.16
CA SER A 54 -7.09 5.11 0.14
C SER A 54 -8.61 5.23 -0.01
N ALA A 55 -9.34 4.38 0.71
CA ALA A 55 -10.77 4.47 0.91
C ALA A 55 -11.02 5.05 2.30
N ILE A 56 -11.69 6.19 2.36
CA ILE A 56 -11.99 6.92 3.59
C ILE A 56 -13.52 7.07 3.74
N ASP A 57 -14.01 6.92 4.97
CA ASP A 57 -15.38 7.26 5.36
C ASP A 57 -15.40 8.17 6.61
N ASP A 58 -16.59 8.40 7.19
CA ASP A 58 -16.77 9.28 8.35
C ASP A 58 -15.99 8.82 9.60
N SER A 59 -15.54 7.56 9.64
CA SER A 59 -14.74 6.97 10.71
C SER A 59 -13.22 7.02 10.48
N GLY A 60 -12.80 7.38 9.26
CA GLY A 60 -11.39 7.45 8.87
C GLY A 60 -11.04 6.48 7.74
N LEU A 61 -9.80 6.00 7.73
CA LEU A 61 -9.27 5.10 6.70
C LEU A 61 -9.85 3.69 6.86
N VAL A 62 -10.61 3.24 5.87
CA VAL A 62 -11.26 1.92 5.85
C VAL A 62 -10.60 0.92 4.90
N GLY A 63 -9.66 1.39 4.08
CA GLY A 63 -8.84 0.51 3.26
C GLY A 63 -7.81 1.25 2.44
N ALA A 64 -6.80 0.51 1.98
CA ALA A 64 -5.74 1.04 1.15
C ALA A 64 -5.27 -0.01 0.14
N VAL A 65 -4.83 0.44 -1.03
CA VAL A 65 -4.14 -0.38 -2.03
C VAL A 65 -3.02 0.41 -2.69
N ILE A 66 -1.90 -0.25 -2.91
CA ILE A 66 -0.74 0.32 -3.61
C ILE A 66 -0.82 -0.06 -5.08
N PHE A 67 -0.75 0.95 -5.95
CA PHE A 67 -0.62 0.79 -7.39
C PHE A 67 0.73 1.32 -7.85
N LYS A 68 1.62 0.40 -8.25
CA LYS A 68 3.01 0.73 -8.55
C LYS A 68 3.43 0.21 -9.91
N ARG A 69 4.15 1.04 -10.67
CA ARG A 69 4.83 0.57 -11.87
C ARG A 69 6.11 -0.17 -11.48
N MET A 70 6.26 -1.38 -11.99
CA MET A 70 7.47 -2.17 -11.84
C MET A 70 8.43 -1.84 -12.99
N ASN A 71 9.69 -1.56 -12.65
CA ASN A 71 10.74 -1.32 -13.63
C ASN A 71 11.72 -2.50 -13.61
N TYR A 72 11.93 -3.10 -14.77
CA TYR A 72 12.85 -4.21 -14.97
C TYR A 72 13.87 -3.80 -16.04
N ALA A 73 15.17 -3.78 -15.70
CA ALA A 73 16.20 -3.24 -16.59
C ALA A 73 16.30 -3.99 -17.94
N GLU A 74 15.93 -5.27 -17.96
CA GLU A 74 16.04 -6.17 -19.11
C GLU A 74 14.68 -6.48 -19.76
N ASP A 75 13.60 -5.83 -19.31
CA ASP A 75 12.24 -6.10 -19.79
C ASP A 75 11.46 -4.79 -19.99
N GLU A 76 11.13 -4.51 -21.26
CA GLU A 76 10.48 -3.26 -21.68
C GLU A 76 8.96 -3.23 -21.40
N ARG A 77 8.37 -4.32 -20.89
CA ARG A 77 6.94 -4.36 -20.59
C ARG A 77 6.60 -3.37 -19.48
N ARG A 78 5.47 -2.67 -19.64
CA ARG A 78 4.88 -1.85 -18.57
C ARG A 78 4.03 -2.74 -17.68
N ILE A 79 4.63 -3.19 -16.57
CA ILE A 79 3.97 -4.02 -15.57
C ILE A 79 3.58 -3.13 -14.40
N PHE A 80 2.35 -3.28 -13.93
CA PHE A 80 1.86 -2.62 -12.72
C PHE A 80 1.45 -3.68 -11.72
N ILE A 81 1.77 -3.43 -10.45
CA ILE A 81 1.29 -4.21 -9.33
C ILE A 81 0.19 -3.42 -8.61
N LEU A 82 -0.93 -4.08 -8.34
CA LEU A 82 -2.01 -3.56 -7.51
C LEU A 82 -2.07 -4.44 -6.24
N SER A 83 -1.15 -4.16 -5.31
CA SER A 83 -0.91 -4.96 -4.11
C SER A 83 0.09 -4.25 -3.20
N PRO A 84 0.07 -4.50 -1.88
CA PRO A 84 -0.97 -5.24 -1.15
C PRO A 84 -2.29 -4.46 -1.08
N ALA A 85 -3.37 -5.13 -0.70
CA ALA A 85 -4.66 -4.52 -0.41
C ALA A 85 -5.03 -4.82 1.06
N GLY A 86 -5.25 -3.78 1.85
CA GLY A 86 -5.62 -3.85 3.25
C GLY A 86 -7.03 -3.27 3.46
N LEU A 87 -7.83 -3.91 4.30
CA LEU A 87 -9.16 -3.49 4.68
C LEU A 87 -9.22 -3.38 6.20
N VAL A 88 -9.69 -2.25 6.70
CA VAL A 88 -9.92 -2.06 8.15
C VAL A 88 -11.38 -2.40 8.41
N GLY A 89 -11.63 -3.28 9.39
CA GLY A 89 -12.97 -3.75 9.78
C GLY A 89 -13.06 -4.04 11.27
#